data_AF-A0A1X0T2D2-F1
#
_entry.id   AF-A0A1X0T2D2-F1
#
_cell.length_a   1.000
_cell.length_b   1.000
_cell.length_c   1.000
_cell.angle_alpha   90.00
_cell.angle_beta   90.00
_cell.angle_gamma   90.00
#
_symmetry.space_group_name_H-M   'P 1'
#
loop_
_entity.id
_entity.type
_entity.pdbx_description
1 polymer ?
#
loop_
_entity_poly.entity_id
_entity_poly.type
_entity_poly.pdbx_seq_one_letter_code
_entity_poly.pdbx_strand_id
1 'polypeptide(L)' 'MGRPKELTQAQRSDLLAKGYRPVEVWLPDIWSDEIWSQVEEDCRLISASEERADVDLWTEEALRETLRLIEEMEDKAE' A
#
# COMPACT_ATOMS: atom_id res chain seq x y z
N MET A 1 24.41 4.78 6.43
CA MET A 1 23.42 3.91 7.10
C MET A 1 23.87 3.67 8.52
N GLY A 2 23.27 4.33 9.52
CA GLY A 2 23.67 4.24 10.92
C GLY A 2 23.29 2.89 11.57
N ARG A 3 23.97 2.53 12.67
CA ARG A 3 23.61 1.35 13.46
C ARG A 3 22.22 1.56 14.08
N PRO A 4 21.28 0.61 13.96
CA PRO A 4 19.95 0.72 14.55
C PRO A 4 20.02 0.96 16.06
N LYS A 5 19.09 1.75 16.58
CA LYS A 5 18.98 1.99 18.02
C LYS A 5 18.30 0.79 18.67
N GLU A 6 19.10 -0.09 19.25
CA GLU A 6 18.64 -1.23 20.04
C GLU A 6 17.98 -0.73 21.35
N LEU A 7 16.94 -1.43 21.81
CA LEU A 7 16.32 -1.12 23.09
C LEU A 7 17.26 -1.51 24.23
N THR A 8 17.43 -0.64 25.22
CA THR A 8 18.09 -1.04 26.46
C THR A 8 17.20 -2.04 27.23
N GLN A 9 17.83 -2.85 28.09
CA GLN A 9 17.11 -3.81 28.94
C GLN A 9 16.03 -3.14 29.82
N ALA A 10 16.31 -1.92 30.30
CA ALA A 10 15.37 -1.16 31.11
C ALA A 10 14.15 -0.72 30.30
N GLN A 11 14.36 -0.17 29.09
CA GLN A 11 13.27 0.23 28.20
C GLN A 11 12.42 -0.97 27.76
N ARG A 12 13.05 -2.10 27.46
CA ARG A 12 12.35 -3.34 27.13
C ARG A 12 11.47 -3.81 28.30
N SER A 13 11.98 -3.75 29.53
CA SER A 13 11.24 -4.18 30.72
C SER A 13 10.02 -3.30 31.00
N ASP A 14 10.15 -1.98 30.82
CA ASP A 14 9.03 -1.03 30.94
C ASP A 14 7.93 -1.32 29.91
N LEU A 15 8.30 -1.59 28.65
CA LEU A 15 7.35 -1.95 27.60
C LEU A 15 6.61 -3.26 27.90
N LEU A 16 7.32 -4.27 28.42
CA LEU A 16 6.71 -5.53 28.84
C LEU A 16 5.77 -5.34 30.03
N ALA A 17 6.13 -4.50 31.00
CA ALA A 17 5.28 -4.19 32.16
C ALA A 17 3.97 -3.49 31.74
N LYS A 18 3.99 -2.72 30.65
CA LYS A 18 2.82 -2.09 30.03
C LYS A 18 1.99 -3.05 29.16
N GLY A 19 2.40 -4.33 29.04
CA GLY A 19 1.71 -5.35 28.25
C GLY A 19 2.03 -5.32 26.75
N TYR A 20 3.00 -4.51 26.32
CA TYR A 20 3.43 -4.49 24.93
C TYR A 20 4.32 -5.70 24.59
N ARG A 21 4.41 -6.02 23.30
CA ARG A 21 5.37 -6.98 22.75
C ARG A 21 6.39 -6.21 21.90
N PRO A 22 7.50 -5.73 22.48
CA PRO A 22 8.47 -4.93 21.74
C PRO A 22 9.14 -5.78 20.66
N VAL A 23 9.11 -5.28 19.43
CA VAL A 23 9.84 -5.80 18.27
C VAL A 23 10.82 -4.73 17.78
N GLU A 24 12.00 -5.14 17.36
CA GLU A 24 12.98 -4.23 16.78
C GLU A 24 12.81 -4.24 15.26
N VAL A 25 12.56 -3.05 14.69
CA VAL A 25 12.40 -2.87 13.24
C VAL A 25 13.46 -1.90 12.75
N TRP A 26 13.96 -2.15 11.54
CA TRP A 26 14.86 -1.23 10.88
C TRP A 26 14.04 -0.11 10.25
N LEU A 27 14.30 1.12 10.70
CA LEU A 27 13.66 2.32 10.15
C LEU A 27 14.70 3.15 9.40
N PRO A 28 14.29 3.81 8.29
CA PRO A 28 15.07 4.89 7.73
C PRO A 28 15.24 6.00 8.77
N ASP A 29 16.17 6.92 8.56
CA ASP A 29 16.38 8.02 9.49
C ASP A 29 15.17 8.95 9.48
N ILE A 30 14.26 8.73 10.44
CA ILE A 30 13.03 9.53 10.61
C ILE A 30 13.30 10.94 11.12
N TRP A 31 14.57 11.32 11.33
CA TRP A 31 14.98 12.69 11.63
C TRP A 31 15.58 13.39 10.41
N SER A 32 15.62 12.72 9.25
CA SER A 32 16.06 13.31 8.00
C SER A 32 14.91 14.06 7.32
N ASP A 33 15.10 15.35 7.09
CA ASP A 33 14.15 16.19 6.34
C ASP A 33 13.95 15.70 4.89
N GLU A 34 14.98 15.07 4.30
CA GLU A 34 14.92 14.48 2.96
C GLU A 34 13.92 13.32 2.89
N ILE A 35 13.91 12.45 3.90
CA ILE A 35 12.98 11.32 3.97
C ILE A 35 11.54 11.84 4.09
N TRP A 36 11.31 12.85 4.93
CA TRP A 36 9.97 13.42 5.09
C TRP A 36 9.48 14.14 3.84
N SER A 37 10.37 14.84 3.13
CA SER A 37 10.05 15.49 1.85
C SER A 37 9.61 14.46 0.81
N GLN A 38 10.31 13.32 0.72
CA GLN A 38 9.93 12.23 -0.17
C GLN A 38 8.59 11.60 0.23
N VAL A 39 8.39 11.34 1.52
CA VAL A 39 7.14 10.77 2.04
C VAL A 39 5.95 11.67 1.74
N GLU A 40 6.10 12.99 1.86
CA GLU A 40 5.03 13.95 1.54
C GLU A 40 4.66 13.91 0.06
N GLU A 41 5.66 13.89 -0.83
CA GLU A 41 5.44 13.79 -2.27
C GLU A 41 4.79 12.45 -2.66
N ASP A 42 5.24 11.34 -2.08
CA ASP A 42 4.66 10.02 -2.29
C ASP A 42 3.20 9.99 -1.84
N CYS A 43 2.89 10.53 -0.66
CA CYS A 43 1.50 10.65 -0.15
C CYS A 43 0.62 11.48 -1.09
N ARG A 44 1.16 12.58 -1.63
CA ARG A 44 0.46 13.45 -2.58
C ARG A 44 0.14 12.69 -3.87
N LEU A 45 1.10 11.95 -4.42
CA LEU A 45 0.93 11.14 -5.61
C LEU A 45 -0.07 10.01 -5.39
N ILE A 46 0.01 9.30 -4.28
CA ILE A 46 -0.94 8.23 -3.91
C ILE A 46 -2.36 8.80 -3.78
N SER A 47 -2.51 9.95 -3.12
CA SER A 47 -3.82 10.59 -2.95
C SER A 47 -4.41 11.10 -4.26
N ALA A 48 -3.55 11.53 -5.19
CA ALA A 48 -3.95 11.99 -6.53
C ALA A 48 -4.14 10.84 -7.53
N SER A 49 -3.67 9.64 -7.20
CA SER A 49 -3.93 8.41 -7.94
C SER A 49 -5.36 7.98 -7.67
N GLU A 50 -6.32 8.58 -8.39
CA GLU A 50 -7.71 8.16 -8.35
C GLU A 50 -7.83 6.65 -8.60
N GLU A 51 -8.26 5.88 -7.60
CA GLU A 51 -8.58 4.44 -7.68
C GLU A 51 -9.58 4.09 -8.81
N ARG A 52 -10.26 5.09 -9.38
CA ARG A 52 -11.36 4.90 -10.34
C ARG A 52 -10.89 4.75 -11.78
N ALA A 53 -9.81 5.42 -12.18
CA ALA A 53 -9.45 5.47 -13.59
C ALA A 53 -9.08 4.08 -14.16
N ASP A 54 -8.38 3.23 -13.39
CA ASP A 54 -7.91 1.94 -13.90
C ASP A 54 -8.92 0.80 -13.67
N VAL A 55 -9.61 0.80 -12.52
CA VAL A 55 -10.59 -0.26 -12.19
C VAL A 55 -11.89 -0.09 -12.99
N ASP A 56 -12.39 1.14 -13.16
CA ASP A 56 -13.63 1.38 -13.91
C ASP A 56 -13.40 1.11 -15.40
N LEU A 57 -12.27 1.54 -15.97
CA LEU A 57 -11.90 1.23 -17.36
C LEU A 57 -11.78 -0.27 -17.60
N TRP A 58 -11.10 -1.00 -16.71
CA TRP A 58 -10.96 -2.44 -16.84
C TRP A 58 -12.30 -3.17 -16.70
N THR A 59 -13.17 -2.70 -15.81
CA THR A 59 -14.51 -3.28 -15.60
C THR A 59 -15.43 -3.03 -16.80
N GLU A 60 -15.40 -1.83 -17.37
CA GLU A 60 -16.17 -1.50 -18.57
C GLU A 60 -15.72 -2.31 -19.80
N GLU A 61 -14.40 -2.49 -19.96
CA GLU A 61 -13.85 -3.28 -21.06
C GLU A 61 -14.16 -4.78 -20.90
N ALA A 62 -14.05 -5.31 -19.68
CA ALA A 62 -14.44 -6.68 -19.38
C ALA A 62 -15.94 -6.94 -19.62
N LEU A 63 -16.80 -5.99 -19.24
CA LEU A 63 -18.24 -6.07 -19.51
C LEU A 63 -18.54 -6.07 -21.01
N ARG A 64 -17.90 -5.17 -21.76
CA ARG A 64 -18.07 -5.08 -23.23
C ARG A 64 -17.69 -6.39 -23.91
N GLU A 65 -16.55 -6.95 -23.56
CA GLU A 65 -16.08 -8.21 -24.16
C GLU A 65 -16.99 -9.39 -23.78
N THR A 66 -17.49 -9.43 -22.55
CA THR A 66 -18.44 -10.46 -22.10
C THR A 66 -19.74 -10.42 -22.92
N LEU A 67 -20.29 -9.21 -23.15
CA LEU A 67 -21.50 -9.05 -23.97
C LEU A 67 -21.28 -9.44 -25.42
N ARG A 68 -20.14 -9.06 -26.01
CA ARG A 68 -19.75 -9.46 -27.38
C ARG A 68 -19.71 -10.98 -27.54
N LEU A 69 -19.14 -11.69 -26.56
CA LEU A 69 -19.06 -13.15 -26.58
C LEU A 69 -20.43 -13.81 -26.44
N ILE A 70 -21.34 -13.23 -25.65
CA ILE A 70 -22.72 -13.73 -25.54
C ILE A 70 -23.45 -13.60 -26.88
N GLU A 71 -23.38 -12.45 -27.54
CA GLU A 71 -23.99 -12.23 -28.86
C GLU A 71 -23.44 -13.21 -29.90
N GLU A 72 -22.11 -13.42 -29.94
CA GLU A 72 -21.50 -14.40 -30.86
C GLU A 72 -21.92 -15.85 -30.58
N MET A 73 -22.27 -16.18 -29.35
CA MET A 73 -22.76 -17.50 -28.98
C MET A 73 -24.24 -17.67 -29.35
N GLU A 74 -25.05 -16.63 -29.20
CA GLU A 74 -26.46 -16.61 -29.61
C GLU A 74 -26.58 -16.71 -31.14
N ASP A 75 -25.79 -15.95 -31.89
CA ASP A 75 -25.77 -15.98 -33.36
C ASP A 75 -25.31 -17.34 -33.93
N LYS A 76 -24.51 -18.11 -33.17
CA LYS A 76 -24.06 -19.45 -33.58
C LYS A 76 -25.03 -20.56 -33.18
N ALA A 77 -26.02 -20.26 -32.36
CA ALA A 77 -27.02 -21.22 -31.90
C ALA A 77 -28.28 -21.27 -32.79
N GLU A 78 -28.42 -20.31 -33.71
CA GLU A 78 -29.46 -20.24 -34.77
C GLU A 78 -28.98 -20.86 -36.10
#